data_AF-A0A7V0NZU8-F1
#
_entry.id   AF-A0A7V0NZU8-F1
#
_cell.length_a   1.000
_cell.length_b   1.000
_cell.length_c   1.000
_cell.angle_alpha   90.00
_cell.angle_beta   90.00
_cell.angle_gamma   90.00
#
_symmetry.space_group_name_H-M   'P 1'
#
loop_
_entity.id
_entity.type
_entity.pdbx_description
1 polymer ?
#
loop_
_entity_poly.entity_id
_entity_poly.type
_entity_poly.pdbx_seq_one_letter_code
_entity_poly.pdbx_strand_id
1 'polypeptide(L)'
;MKRELLSKIGHKDEALLTAWTDFKKAPSEYSYRELMKYTPKKQVKEWHNKAIIEAKKRSLPDFIKLCTITKEWDILAEHILQVKHHELESISHYTTGEPAKKLSKNYPIAAAKLYRAMGIRILNSKKSKYYHYAIDHFQKAKDLYQKSQLEEEWISVVEGVRKNHYRKYSFIGDFEKIVEGHSSKPPSFLKKTKEQWRKRIS
;
A
#
# COMPACT_ATOMS: atom_id res chain seq x y z
N MET A 1 -7.36 -30.86 12.09
CA MET A 1 -7.90 -32.09 12.70
C MET A 1 -9.39 -32.00 13.08
N LYS A 2 -9.82 -31.19 14.08
CA LYS A 2 -11.24 -31.12 14.50
C LYS A 2 -12.23 -30.80 13.36
N ARG A 3 -11.93 -29.78 12.53
CA ARG A 3 -12.82 -29.37 11.40
C ARG A 3 -12.90 -30.40 10.28
N GLU A 4 -11.80 -31.09 10.00
CA GLU A 4 -11.75 -32.13 8.97
C GLU A 4 -12.54 -33.37 9.39
N LEU A 5 -12.50 -33.70 10.68
CA LEU A 5 -13.36 -34.74 11.26
C LEU A 5 -14.82 -34.32 11.13
N LEU A 6 -15.23 -33.15 11.65
CA LEU A 6 -16.61 -32.63 11.56
C LEU A 6 -17.16 -32.64 10.13
N SER A 7 -16.34 -32.21 9.15
CA SER A 7 -16.74 -32.22 7.75
C SER A 7 -16.97 -33.63 7.19
N LYS A 8 -16.16 -34.61 7.62
CA LYS A 8 -16.27 -36.02 7.20
C LYS A 8 -17.47 -36.75 7.83
N ILE A 9 -17.88 -36.39 9.05
CA ILE A 9 -19.08 -36.95 9.71
C ILE A 9 -20.38 -36.18 9.37
N GLY A 10 -20.36 -35.28 8.38
CA GLY A 10 -21.56 -34.61 7.88
C GLY A 10 -21.91 -33.27 8.56
N HIS A 11 -21.18 -32.87 9.61
CA HIS A 11 -21.36 -31.61 10.35
C HIS A 11 -20.64 -30.44 9.66
N LYS A 12 -20.98 -30.19 8.39
CA LYS A 12 -20.33 -29.15 7.56
C LYS A 12 -20.58 -27.73 8.10
N ASP A 13 -21.75 -27.49 8.66
CA ASP A 13 -22.11 -26.18 9.24
C ASP A 13 -21.28 -25.89 10.51
N GLU A 14 -21.04 -26.90 11.36
CA GLU A 14 -20.18 -26.74 12.54
C GLU A 14 -18.71 -26.51 12.16
N ALA A 15 -18.23 -27.17 11.11
CA ALA A 15 -16.89 -26.93 10.58
C ALA A 15 -16.73 -25.48 10.08
N LEU A 16 -17.74 -24.96 9.37
CA LEU A 16 -17.79 -23.57 8.90
C LEU A 16 -17.84 -22.57 10.07
N LEU A 17 -18.72 -22.77 11.05
CA LEU A 17 -18.81 -21.91 12.23
C LEU A 17 -17.52 -21.89 13.06
N THR A 18 -16.85 -23.04 13.16
CA THR A 18 -15.56 -23.14 13.83
C THR A 18 -14.49 -22.38 13.03
N ALA A 19 -14.48 -22.47 11.70
CA ALA A 19 -13.56 -21.70 10.84
C ALA A 19 -13.82 -20.20 10.92
N TRP A 20 -15.09 -19.79 10.94
CA TRP A 20 -15.50 -18.40 11.12
C TRP A 20 -15.05 -17.83 12.46
N THR A 21 -15.18 -18.60 13.54
CA THR A 21 -14.74 -18.17 14.87
C THR A 21 -13.24 -17.91 14.93
N ASP A 22 -12.43 -18.77 14.30
CA ASP A 22 -10.97 -18.54 14.23
C ASP A 22 -10.62 -17.37 13.31
N PHE A 23 -11.32 -17.23 12.19
CA PHE A 23 -11.15 -16.07 11.32
C PHE A 23 -11.43 -14.76 12.06
N LYS A 24 -12.53 -14.67 12.83
CA LYS A 24 -12.84 -13.49 13.65
C LYS A 24 -11.74 -13.14 14.65
N LYS A 25 -11.09 -14.16 15.25
CA LYS A 25 -10.01 -13.97 16.23
C LYS A 25 -8.75 -13.40 15.59
N ALA A 26 -8.38 -13.91 14.42
CA ALA A 26 -7.18 -13.49 13.71
C ALA A 26 -7.39 -13.56 12.19
N PRO A 27 -7.96 -12.50 11.56
CA PRO A 27 -8.07 -12.44 10.11
C PRO A 27 -6.70 -12.46 9.47
N SER A 28 -6.49 -13.42 8.58
CA SER A 28 -5.25 -13.62 7.86
C SER A 28 -5.54 -14.38 6.57
N GLU A 29 -4.54 -14.47 5.69
CA GLU A 29 -4.63 -15.34 4.52
C GLU A 29 -4.98 -16.79 4.90
N TYR A 30 -4.33 -17.31 5.93
CA TYR A 30 -4.52 -18.69 6.37
C TYR A 30 -5.94 -18.94 6.88
N SER A 31 -6.41 -18.09 7.81
CA SER A 31 -7.75 -18.24 8.38
C SER A 31 -8.85 -17.95 7.34
N TYR A 32 -8.59 -17.09 6.35
CA TYR A 32 -9.49 -16.86 5.22
C TYR A 32 -9.59 -18.09 4.31
N ARG A 33 -8.45 -18.67 3.89
CA ARG A 33 -8.42 -19.89 3.07
C ARG A 33 -9.13 -21.04 3.76
N GLU A 34 -8.90 -21.21 5.07
CA GLU A 34 -9.60 -22.20 5.88
C GLU A 34 -11.11 -21.94 5.95
N LEU A 35 -11.55 -20.69 6.13
CA LEU A 35 -12.97 -20.34 6.06
C LEU A 35 -13.57 -20.72 4.70
N MET A 36 -12.91 -20.36 3.60
CA MET A 36 -13.39 -20.65 2.25
C MET A 36 -13.42 -22.16 1.94
N LYS A 37 -12.49 -22.95 2.50
CA LYS A 37 -12.45 -24.43 2.36
C LYS A 37 -13.75 -25.10 2.84
N TYR A 38 -14.35 -24.61 3.92
CA TYR A 38 -15.58 -25.16 4.50
C TYR A 38 -16.86 -24.44 4.05
N THR A 39 -16.73 -23.40 3.21
CA THR A 39 -17.89 -22.61 2.76
C THR A 39 -18.64 -23.33 1.63
N PRO A 40 -19.97 -23.49 1.73
CA PRO A 40 -20.76 -24.04 0.63
C PRO A 40 -20.66 -23.18 -0.62
N LYS A 41 -20.54 -23.81 -1.80
CA LYS A 41 -20.39 -23.12 -3.10
C LYS A 41 -21.43 -22.02 -3.33
N LYS A 42 -22.69 -22.26 -2.93
CA LYS A 42 -23.80 -21.31 -3.07
C LYS A 42 -23.67 -20.06 -2.18
N GLN A 43 -22.88 -20.12 -1.12
CA GLN A 43 -22.73 -19.04 -0.13
C GLN A 43 -21.34 -18.39 -0.14
N VAL A 44 -20.44 -18.78 -1.05
CA VAL A 44 -19.04 -18.27 -1.11
C VAL A 44 -19.00 -16.74 -1.14
N LYS A 45 -19.83 -16.12 -1.98
CA LYS A 45 -19.90 -14.65 -2.10
C LYS A 45 -20.34 -13.99 -0.80
N GLU A 46 -21.35 -14.54 -0.14
CA GLU A 46 -21.87 -14.01 1.12
C GLU A 46 -20.83 -14.10 2.24
N TRP A 47 -20.17 -15.26 2.39
CA TRP A 47 -19.14 -15.46 3.38
C TRP A 47 -17.86 -14.68 3.10
N HIS A 48 -17.50 -14.52 1.84
CA HIS A 48 -16.41 -13.63 1.43
C HIS A 48 -16.70 -12.19 1.88
N ASN A 49 -17.89 -11.65 1.58
CA ASN A 49 -18.26 -10.31 2.01
C ASN A 49 -18.25 -10.16 3.54
N LYS A 50 -18.76 -11.16 4.27
CA LYS A 50 -18.69 -11.19 5.75
C LYS A 50 -17.24 -11.16 6.24
N ALA A 51 -16.35 -11.91 5.60
CA ALA A 51 -14.93 -11.96 5.95
C ALA A 51 -14.23 -10.60 5.73
N ILE A 52 -14.52 -9.93 4.62
CA ILE A 52 -13.96 -8.59 4.33
C ILE A 52 -14.45 -7.55 5.35
N ILE A 53 -15.75 -7.53 5.65
CA ILE A 53 -16.34 -6.62 6.64
C ILE A 53 -15.71 -6.83 8.02
N GLU A 54 -15.51 -8.08 8.43
CA GLU A 54 -14.92 -8.38 9.73
C GLU A 54 -13.42 -8.04 9.77
N ALA A 55 -12.68 -8.31 8.69
CA ALA A 55 -11.26 -7.95 8.60
C ALA A 55 -11.04 -6.44 8.68
N LYS A 56 -11.94 -5.63 8.10
CA LYS A 56 -11.89 -4.16 8.16
C LYS A 56 -11.93 -3.62 9.60
N LYS A 57 -12.50 -4.37 10.55
CA LYS A 57 -12.57 -3.99 11.97
C LYS A 57 -11.30 -4.32 12.76
N ARG A 58 -10.34 -5.03 12.15
CA ARG A 58 -9.12 -5.50 12.81
C ARG A 58 -7.92 -4.63 12.44
N SER A 59 -6.73 -5.21 12.48
CA SER A 59 -5.50 -4.48 12.18
C SER A 59 -5.50 -4.02 10.72
N LEU A 60 -5.18 -2.75 10.50
CA LEU A 60 -5.03 -2.18 9.16
C LEU A 60 -4.00 -2.95 8.31
N PRO A 61 -2.82 -3.37 8.82
CA PRO A 61 -1.90 -4.21 8.06
C PRO A 61 -2.51 -5.53 7.58
N ASP A 62 -3.28 -6.21 8.43
CA ASP A 62 -3.90 -7.50 8.06
C ASP A 62 -5.04 -7.30 7.07
N PHE A 63 -5.82 -6.22 7.23
CA PHE A 63 -6.83 -5.84 6.25
C PHE A 63 -6.23 -5.56 4.87
N ILE A 64 -5.14 -4.78 4.79
CA ILE A 64 -4.44 -4.52 3.53
C ILE A 64 -3.97 -5.84 2.89
N LYS A 65 -3.33 -6.72 3.67
CA LYS A 65 -2.89 -8.04 3.17
C LYS A 65 -4.07 -8.86 2.67
N LEU A 66 -5.17 -8.89 3.41
CA LEU A 66 -6.35 -9.66 3.03
C LEU A 66 -6.93 -9.15 1.70
N CYS A 67 -7.16 -7.84 1.58
CA CYS A 67 -7.63 -7.25 0.33
C CYS A 67 -6.68 -7.50 -0.85
N THR A 68 -5.37 -7.56 -0.59
CA THR A 68 -4.36 -7.86 -1.61
C THR A 68 -4.51 -9.28 -2.16
N ILE A 69 -4.65 -10.27 -1.27
CA ILE A 69 -4.79 -11.67 -1.70
C ILE A 69 -6.15 -11.95 -2.34
N THR A 70 -7.21 -11.27 -1.88
CA THR A 70 -8.57 -11.42 -2.43
C THR A 70 -8.85 -10.49 -3.60
N LYS A 71 -7.93 -9.57 -3.91
CA LYS A 71 -8.03 -8.57 -5.00
C LYS A 71 -9.19 -7.59 -4.82
N GLU A 72 -9.54 -7.27 -3.59
CA GLU A 72 -10.58 -6.30 -3.24
C GLU A 72 -10.05 -4.86 -3.33
N TRP A 73 -9.67 -4.44 -4.55
CA TRP A 73 -9.00 -3.16 -4.78
C TRP A 73 -9.91 -1.95 -4.54
N ASP A 74 -11.19 -2.03 -4.91
CA ASP A 74 -12.18 -0.99 -4.63
C ASP A 74 -12.32 -0.73 -3.12
N ILE A 75 -12.55 -1.81 -2.37
CA ILE A 75 -12.75 -1.75 -0.92
C ILE A 75 -11.48 -1.24 -0.23
N LEU A 76 -10.32 -1.70 -0.68
CA LEU A 76 -9.04 -1.26 -0.15
C LEU A 76 -8.79 0.22 -0.43
N ALA A 77 -9.08 0.69 -1.63
CA ALA A 77 -8.90 2.09 -2.02
C ALA A 77 -9.76 3.00 -1.15
N GLU A 78 -11.07 2.70 -1.03
CA GLU A 78 -12.00 3.46 -0.21
C GLU A 78 -11.51 3.54 1.25
N HIS A 79 -11.08 2.41 1.81
CA HIS A 79 -10.58 2.37 3.17
C HIS A 79 -9.30 3.20 3.36
N ILE A 80 -8.32 3.09 2.45
CA ILE A 80 -7.07 3.88 2.51
C ILE A 80 -7.38 5.38 2.52
N LEU A 81 -8.36 5.84 1.75
CA LEU A 81 -8.76 7.25 1.72
C LEU A 81 -9.32 7.73 3.06
N GLN A 82 -9.98 6.86 3.83
CA GLN A 82 -10.55 7.17 5.16
C GLN A 82 -9.51 7.12 6.30
N VAL A 83 -8.48 6.27 6.18
CA VAL A 83 -7.47 6.08 7.24
C VAL A 83 -6.59 7.32 7.44
N LYS A 84 -6.20 7.65 8.68
CA LYS A 84 -5.32 8.80 8.94
C LYS A 84 -3.89 8.55 8.46
N HIS A 85 -3.18 9.61 8.07
CA HIS A 85 -1.82 9.49 7.55
C HIS A 85 -0.85 8.74 8.48
N HIS A 86 -0.84 9.08 9.78
CA HIS A 86 0.09 8.48 10.74
C HIS A 86 -0.12 6.96 10.93
N GLU A 87 -1.36 6.48 10.75
CA GLU A 87 -1.67 5.05 10.82
C GLU A 87 -1.00 4.30 9.66
N LEU A 88 -1.08 4.85 8.44
CA LEU A 88 -0.43 4.27 7.26
C LEU A 88 1.11 4.33 7.35
N GLU A 89 1.65 5.39 7.95
CA GLU A 89 3.10 5.59 8.12
C GLU A 89 3.74 4.57 9.07
N SER A 90 2.95 3.97 9.97
CA SER A 90 3.41 2.91 10.87
C SER A 90 3.58 1.55 10.18
N ILE A 91 2.98 1.36 9.00
CA ILE A 91 2.89 0.07 8.33
C ILE A 91 4.19 -0.26 7.59
N SER A 92 4.66 -1.50 7.71
CA SER A 92 5.84 -1.98 7.00
C SER A 92 5.67 -1.93 5.47
N HIS A 93 6.75 -1.62 4.76
CA HIS A 93 6.80 -1.61 3.29
C HIS A 93 6.41 -2.95 2.64
N TYR A 94 6.64 -4.08 3.33
CA TYR A 94 6.20 -5.41 2.86
C TYR A 94 4.68 -5.52 2.71
N THR A 95 3.92 -4.69 3.43
CA THR A 95 2.46 -4.67 3.37
C THR A 95 1.94 -3.64 2.36
N THR A 96 2.65 -2.52 2.14
CA THR A 96 2.13 -1.38 1.38
C THR A 96 2.69 -1.25 -0.04
N GLY A 97 3.81 -1.93 -0.36
CA GLY A 97 4.48 -1.81 -1.66
C GLY A 97 3.69 -2.36 -2.85
N GLU A 98 3.25 -3.62 -2.77
CA GLU A 98 2.44 -4.24 -3.84
C GLU A 98 1.07 -3.56 -3.99
N PRO A 99 0.31 -3.27 -2.89
CA PRO A 99 -0.96 -2.57 -2.99
C PRO A 99 -0.85 -1.21 -3.66
N ALA A 100 0.15 -0.39 -3.30
CA ALA A 100 0.34 0.91 -3.93
C ALA A 100 0.56 0.78 -5.44
N LYS A 101 1.33 -0.22 -5.88
CA LYS A 101 1.54 -0.50 -7.30
C LYS A 101 0.25 -0.90 -8.01
N LYS A 102 -0.54 -1.81 -7.42
CA LYS A 102 -1.81 -2.28 -8.01
C LYS A 102 -2.87 -1.18 -8.07
N LEU A 103 -2.97 -0.37 -7.01
CA LEU A 103 -3.91 0.75 -6.93
C LEU A 103 -3.58 1.89 -7.90
N SER A 104 -2.30 2.11 -8.24
CA SER A 104 -1.86 3.24 -9.08
C SER A 104 -2.57 3.38 -10.43
N LYS A 105 -3.09 2.28 -10.98
CA LYS A 105 -3.79 2.27 -12.27
C LYS A 105 -5.20 2.85 -12.18
N ASN A 106 -5.98 2.38 -11.21
CA ASN A 106 -7.43 2.63 -11.13
C ASN A 106 -7.83 3.52 -9.94
N TYR A 107 -6.99 3.59 -8.90
CA TYR A 107 -7.22 4.37 -7.67
C TYR A 107 -5.98 5.21 -7.34
N PRO A 108 -5.66 6.20 -8.20
CA PRO A 108 -4.40 6.95 -8.11
C PRO A 108 -4.25 7.70 -6.78
N ILE A 109 -5.34 8.23 -6.22
CA ILE A 109 -5.34 8.96 -4.94
C ILE A 109 -4.97 8.03 -3.77
N ALA A 110 -5.57 6.84 -3.69
CA ALA A 110 -5.25 5.86 -2.66
C ALA A 110 -3.79 5.38 -2.77
N ALA A 111 -3.31 5.16 -3.99
CA ALA A 111 -1.91 4.83 -4.24
C ALA A 111 -0.95 5.97 -3.83
N ALA A 112 -1.29 7.23 -4.12
CA ALA A 112 -0.50 8.39 -3.73
C ALA A 112 -0.34 8.46 -2.20
N LYS A 113 -1.43 8.23 -1.47
CA LYS A 113 -1.45 8.21 0.00
C LYS A 113 -0.56 7.11 0.58
N LEU A 114 -0.53 5.91 -0.03
CA LEU A 114 0.38 4.84 0.36
C LEU A 114 1.85 5.18 0.05
N TYR A 115 2.14 5.75 -1.12
CA TYR A 115 3.49 6.17 -1.47
C TYR A 115 4.01 7.25 -0.53
N ARG A 116 3.20 8.27 -0.23
CA ARG A 116 3.49 9.27 0.81
C ARG A 116 3.81 8.60 2.15
N ALA A 117 2.98 7.67 2.62
CA ALA A 117 3.19 6.98 3.89
C ALA A 117 4.51 6.20 3.94
N MET A 118 4.87 5.48 2.86
CA MET A 118 6.16 4.79 2.75
C MET A 118 7.34 5.76 2.79
N GLY A 119 7.24 6.91 2.10
CA GLY A 119 8.27 7.96 2.12
C GLY A 119 8.50 8.50 3.53
N ILE A 120 7.43 8.91 4.22
CA ILE A 120 7.50 9.44 5.59
C ILE A 120 8.04 8.40 6.57
N ARG A 121 7.61 7.14 6.45
CA ARG A 121 8.13 6.04 7.29
C ARG A 121 9.65 5.92 7.17
N ILE A 122 10.20 6.00 5.96
CA ILE A 122 11.65 5.96 5.75
C ILE A 122 12.33 7.15 6.42
N LEU A 123 11.78 8.36 6.30
CA LEU A 123 12.32 9.54 6.97
C LEU A 123 12.35 9.39 8.49
N ASN A 124 11.27 8.83 9.06
CA ASN A 124 11.12 8.56 10.49
C ASN A 124 12.09 7.48 10.99
N SER A 125 12.52 6.55 10.13
CA SER A 125 13.51 5.52 10.50
C SER A 125 14.93 6.05 10.77
N LYS A 126 15.21 7.32 10.41
CA LYS A 126 16.52 7.98 10.56
C LYS A 126 17.71 7.28 9.89
N LYS A 127 17.46 6.40 8.90
CA LYS A 127 18.50 5.67 8.16
C LYS A 127 18.75 6.31 6.79
N SER A 128 19.77 7.17 6.69
CA SER A 128 20.10 7.95 5.49
C SER A 128 20.32 7.10 4.23
N LYS A 129 20.88 5.90 4.37
CA LYS A 129 21.09 4.97 3.24
C LYS A 129 19.81 4.61 2.46
N TYR A 130 18.63 4.80 3.06
CA TYR A 130 17.34 4.52 2.42
C TYR A 130 16.65 5.75 1.84
N TYR A 131 17.25 6.95 1.91
CA TYR A 131 16.60 8.18 1.44
C TYR A 131 16.27 8.16 -0.05
N HIS A 132 17.07 7.51 -0.90
CA HIS A 132 16.73 7.34 -2.31
C HIS A 132 15.39 6.61 -2.53
N TYR A 133 15.05 5.61 -1.70
CA TYR A 133 13.74 4.97 -1.75
C TYR A 133 12.62 5.93 -1.31
N ALA A 134 12.87 6.80 -0.32
CA ALA A 134 11.89 7.81 0.08
C ALA A 134 11.62 8.79 -1.06
N ILE A 135 12.67 9.25 -1.74
CA ILE A 135 12.61 10.11 -2.93
C ILE A 135 11.77 9.45 -4.03
N ASP A 136 12.02 8.17 -4.35
CA ASP A 136 11.22 7.44 -5.33
C ASP A 136 9.74 7.30 -4.94
N HIS A 137 9.45 7.14 -3.65
CA HIS A 137 8.08 7.12 -3.15
C HIS A 137 7.41 8.51 -3.28
N PHE A 138 8.11 9.59 -2.90
CA PHE A 138 7.56 10.94 -3.05
C PHE A 138 7.35 11.34 -4.51
N GLN A 139 8.25 10.95 -5.42
CA GLN A 139 8.05 11.16 -6.86
C GLN A 139 6.76 10.48 -7.34
N LYS A 140 6.54 9.21 -6.98
CA LYS A 140 5.30 8.50 -7.35
C LYS A 140 4.06 9.14 -6.74
N ALA A 141 4.15 9.61 -5.49
CA ALA A 141 3.06 10.33 -4.86
C ALA A 141 2.74 11.62 -5.61
N LYS A 142 3.76 12.43 -5.95
CA LYS A 142 3.61 13.66 -6.76
C LYS A 142 2.93 13.36 -8.09
N ASP A 143 3.45 12.39 -8.85
CA ASP A 143 2.92 12.04 -10.18
C ASP A 143 1.44 11.64 -10.10
N LEU A 144 1.04 10.91 -9.06
CA LEU A 144 -0.33 10.45 -8.87
C LEU A 144 -1.28 11.55 -8.38
N TYR A 145 -0.82 12.44 -7.50
CA TYR A 145 -1.59 13.62 -7.09
C TYR A 145 -1.83 14.56 -8.27
N GLN A 146 -0.80 14.86 -9.05
CA GLN A 146 -0.91 15.67 -10.27
C GLN A 146 -1.84 15.04 -11.31
N LYS A 147 -1.71 13.72 -11.54
CA LYS A 147 -2.62 12.99 -12.43
C LYS A 147 -4.08 13.07 -11.97
N SER A 148 -4.31 13.23 -10.67
CA SER A 148 -5.65 13.30 -10.06
C SER A 148 -6.13 14.73 -9.81
N GLN A 149 -5.40 15.77 -10.25
CA GLN A 149 -5.72 17.19 -10.00
C GLN A 149 -5.86 17.51 -8.50
N LEU A 150 -4.99 16.92 -7.68
CA LEU A 150 -4.90 17.13 -6.23
C LEU A 150 -3.56 17.77 -5.86
N GLU A 151 -3.24 18.89 -6.51
CA GLU A 151 -2.00 19.62 -6.25
C GLU A 151 -1.90 20.10 -4.80
N GLU A 152 -3.01 20.48 -4.18
CA GLU A 152 -3.08 20.93 -2.78
C GLU A 152 -2.60 19.84 -1.81
N GLU A 153 -2.97 18.58 -2.07
CA GLU A 153 -2.49 17.44 -1.28
C GLU A 153 -0.98 17.30 -1.38
N TRP A 154 -0.42 17.43 -2.59
CA TRP A 154 1.03 17.41 -2.78
C TRP A 154 1.73 18.58 -2.06
N ILE A 155 1.18 19.79 -2.14
CA ILE A 155 1.70 20.97 -1.41
C ILE A 155 1.73 20.70 0.09
N SER A 156 0.65 20.13 0.65
CA SER A 156 0.60 19.74 2.07
C SER A 156 1.69 18.73 2.45
N VAL A 157 1.99 17.76 1.57
CA VAL A 157 3.13 16.84 1.76
C VAL A 157 4.46 17.59 1.82
N VAL A 158 4.69 18.52 0.88
CA VAL A 158 5.92 19.31 0.80
C VAL A 158 6.12 20.14 2.06
N GLU A 159 5.09 20.86 2.50
CA GLU A 159 5.13 21.66 3.72
C GLU A 159 5.41 20.80 4.95
N GLY A 160 4.74 19.65 5.08
CA GLY A 160 4.94 18.72 6.17
C GLY A 160 6.37 18.15 6.21
N VAL A 161 6.93 17.81 5.04
CA VAL A 161 8.31 17.33 4.91
C VAL A 161 9.31 18.43 5.27
N ARG A 162 9.15 19.65 4.74
CA ARG A 162 10.02 20.79 5.07
C ARG A 162 9.99 21.07 6.57
N LYS A 163 8.80 21.17 7.16
CA LYS A 163 8.62 21.45 8.60
C LYS A 163 9.30 20.40 9.50
N ASN A 164 9.09 19.12 9.22
CA ASN A 164 9.48 18.04 10.13
C ASN A 164 10.85 17.42 9.82
N HIS A 165 11.39 17.65 8.62
CA HIS A 165 12.56 16.94 8.11
C HIS A 165 13.64 17.85 7.50
N TYR A 166 13.55 19.18 7.63
CA TYR A 166 14.55 20.13 7.07
C TYR A 166 16.01 19.82 7.42
N ARG A 167 16.29 19.26 8.60
CA ARG A 167 17.67 18.94 9.05
C ARG A 167 18.29 17.73 8.31
N LYS A 168 17.52 17.00 7.49
CA LYS A 168 18.01 15.86 6.70
C LYS A 168 18.56 16.37 5.37
N TYR A 169 19.65 17.13 5.40
CA TYR A 169 20.17 17.86 4.23
C TYR A 169 20.36 16.99 2.98
N SER A 170 20.90 15.78 3.14
CA SER A 170 21.09 14.85 2.01
C SER A 170 19.79 14.39 1.37
N PHE A 171 18.69 14.33 2.12
CA PHE A 171 17.37 14.04 1.58
C PHE A 171 16.71 15.30 1.02
N ILE A 172 16.76 16.42 1.75
CA ILE A 172 16.07 17.65 1.37
C ILE A 172 16.54 18.15 0.00
N GLY A 173 17.85 18.13 -0.27
CA GLY A 173 18.37 18.54 -1.57
C GLY A 173 17.78 17.75 -2.75
N ASP A 174 17.56 16.44 -2.60
CA ASP A 174 16.94 15.62 -3.63
C ASP A 174 15.41 15.73 -3.64
N PHE A 175 14.80 16.01 -2.48
CA PHE A 175 13.36 16.23 -2.38
C PHE A 175 12.95 17.53 -3.08
N GLU A 176 13.70 18.62 -2.90
CA GLU A 176 13.42 19.91 -3.55
C GLU A 176 13.52 19.83 -5.08
N LYS A 177 14.45 19.03 -5.61
CA LYS A 177 14.50 18.71 -7.05
C LYS A 177 13.16 18.13 -7.53
N ILE A 178 12.58 17.18 -6.78
CA ILE A 178 11.25 16.63 -7.10
C ILE A 178 10.20 17.74 -7.03
N VAL A 179 10.21 18.58 -5.99
CA VAL A 179 9.24 19.68 -5.82
C VAL A 179 9.24 20.59 -7.05
N GLU A 180 10.42 21.03 -7.50
CA GLU A 180 10.64 21.87 -8.67
C GLU A 180 10.30 21.20 -10.01
N GLY A 181 10.05 19.88 -10.02
CA GLY A 181 9.68 19.14 -11.24
C GLY A 181 10.81 18.35 -11.89
N HIS A 182 11.98 18.30 -11.28
CA HIS A 182 13.05 17.42 -11.71
C HIS A 182 12.75 15.97 -11.29
N SER A 183 12.96 15.03 -12.20
CA SER A 183 12.77 13.61 -11.90
C SER A 183 13.85 13.08 -10.96
N SER A 184 13.47 12.27 -9.96
CA SER A 184 14.42 11.56 -9.10
C SER A 184 15.36 10.61 -9.86
N LYS A 185 14.90 10.11 -11.02
CA LYS A 185 15.67 9.16 -11.82
C LYS A 185 16.72 9.91 -12.63
N PRO A 186 18.00 9.46 -12.60
CA PRO A 186 18.97 9.95 -13.55
C PRO A 186 18.46 9.68 -14.97
N PRO A 187 18.81 10.53 -15.95
CA PRO A 187 18.46 10.30 -17.35
C PRO A 187 18.89 8.89 -17.76
N SER A 188 18.02 8.20 -18.50
CA SER A 188 18.30 6.83 -18.97
C SER A 188 19.65 6.80 -19.67
N PHE A 189 20.33 5.64 -19.66
CA PHE A 189 21.63 5.49 -20.33
C PHE A 189 21.59 6.03 -21.76
N LEU A 190 20.49 5.78 -22.49
CA LEU A 190 20.22 6.29 -23.83
C LEU A 190 20.17 7.83 -23.92
N LYS A 191 19.58 8.50 -22.92
CA LYS A 191 19.52 9.97 -22.86
C LYS A 191 20.91 10.54 -22.55
N LYS A 192 21.67 9.90 -21.64
CA LYS A 192 23.07 10.25 -21.38
C LYS A 192 23.97 10.05 -22.59
N THR A 193 23.81 8.95 -23.35
CA THR A 193 24.58 8.73 -24.58
C THR A 193 24.25 9.82 -25.58
N LYS A 194 22.96 10.11 -25.84
CA LYS A 194 22.56 11.18 -26.77
C LYS A 194 23.13 12.56 -26.38
N GLU A 195 23.15 12.90 -25.09
CA GLU A 195 23.76 14.14 -24.60
C GLU A 195 25.28 14.16 -24.75
N GLN A 196 25.96 13.05 -24.47
CA GLN A 196 27.41 12.92 -24.68
C GLN A 196 27.79 13.00 -26.17
N TRP A 197 26.99 12.40 -27.06
CA TRP A 197 27.19 12.50 -28.51
C TRP A 197 26.97 13.92 -29.03
N ARG A 198 25.94 14.62 -28.54
CA ARG A 198 25.71 16.04 -28.90
C ARG A 198 26.85 16.96 -28.46
N LYS A 199 27.43 16.72 -27.29
CA LYS A 199 28.60 17.47 -26.79
C LYS A 199 29.92 17.16 -27.52
N ARG A 200 29.98 16.10 -28.32
CA ARG A 200 31.16 15.73 -29.13
C ARG A 200 31.08 16.22 -30.58
N ILE A 201 29.91 16.67 -31.02
CA ILE A 201 29.64 17.14 -32.39
C ILE A 201 29.47 18.68 -32.42
N SER A 202 29.29 19.31 -31.26
CA SER A 202 29.47 20.76 -31.06
C SER A 202 30.90 21.08 -30.69
#